data_AF-A0A6H9RYE6-F1
#
_entry.id   AF-A0A6H9RYE6-F1
#
_cell.length_a   1.000
_cell.length_b   1.000
_cell.length_c   1.000
_cell.angle_alpha   90.00
_cell.angle_beta   90.00
_cell.angle_gamma   90.00
#
_symmetry.space_group_name_H-M   'P 1'
#
loop_
_entity.id
_entity.type
_entity.pdbx_description
1 polymer ?
#
loop_
_entity_poly.entity_id
_entity_poly.type
_entity_poly.pdbx_seq_one_letter_code
_entity_poly.pdbx_strand_id
1 'polypeptide(L)'
;RLEQLRQQKVYGVRRMRTWDEAATKFLIDNKDQPSIKLTAHHLKQLHPYLKDLPLTHIDDQALEPFVRDRLKGMVMPCGKQLKPVAPRTINISIERVIRVLSLCVRKWRDEERRPWLDSVPMLTRLDLKKKVREPYPMTWEEQSILFGELPAHLQTMALFK
;
A
#
# COMPACT_ATOMS: atom_id res chain seq x y z
N ARG A 1 7.22 4.24 -30.68
CA ARG A 1 7.99 4.56 -29.43
C ARG A 1 8.92 5.77 -29.61
N LEU A 2 9.79 5.80 -30.64
CA LEU A 2 10.64 6.95 -30.97
C LEU A 2 9.86 8.23 -31.34
N GLU A 3 8.73 8.08 -32.02
CA GLU A 3 7.91 9.20 -32.47
C GLU A 3 7.16 9.91 -31.33
N GLN A 4 6.69 9.15 -30.33
CA GLN A 4 6.11 9.70 -29.10
C GLN A 4 7.14 10.47 -28.26
N LEU A 5 8.38 9.97 -28.19
CA LEU A 5 9.49 10.65 -27.51
C LEU A 5 9.91 11.93 -28.26
N ARG A 6 9.83 11.92 -29.60
CA ARG A 6 10.13 13.09 -30.44
C ARG A 6 9.04 14.17 -30.34
N GLN A 7 7.75 13.78 -30.32
CA GLN A 7 6.67 14.74 -30.09
C GLN A 7 6.68 15.32 -28.67
N GLN A 8 7.08 14.54 -27.66
CA GLN A 8 7.30 15.04 -26.28
C GLN A 8 8.32 16.17 -26.24
N LYS A 9 9.46 16.00 -26.92
CA LYS A 9 10.56 16.97 -26.92
C LYS A 9 10.27 18.23 -27.76
N VAL A 10 9.44 18.10 -28.80
CA VAL A 10 9.12 19.20 -29.74
C VAL A 10 7.88 20.00 -29.33
N TYR A 11 6.88 19.37 -28.71
CA TYR A 11 5.59 20.01 -28.37
C TYR A 11 5.37 20.21 -26.85
N GLY A 12 6.32 19.81 -26.00
CA GLY A 12 6.21 19.96 -24.55
C GLY A 12 5.13 19.10 -23.88
N VAL A 13 4.53 18.16 -24.62
CA VAL A 13 3.45 17.29 -24.14
C VAL A 13 3.95 16.44 -22.97
N ARG A 14 3.25 16.47 -21.84
CA ARG A 14 3.65 15.71 -20.65
C ARG A 14 3.54 14.20 -20.91
N ARG A 15 4.57 13.45 -20.53
CA ARG A 15 4.50 11.98 -20.57
C ARG A 15 3.44 11.46 -19.61
N MET A 16 2.50 10.71 -20.14
CA MET A 16 1.57 9.95 -19.31
C MET A 16 2.31 8.78 -18.65
N ARG A 17 2.30 8.76 -17.32
CA ARG A 17 2.93 7.73 -16.49
C ARG A 17 1.86 6.77 -15.99
N THR A 18 2.19 5.49 -15.88
CA THR A 18 1.29 4.45 -15.37
C THR A 18 1.53 4.16 -13.89
N TRP A 19 0.58 3.46 -13.26
CA TRP A 19 0.76 2.92 -11.92
C TRP A 19 1.99 2.02 -11.81
N ASP A 20 2.24 1.15 -12.80
CA ASP A 20 3.34 0.20 -12.75
C ASP A 20 4.71 0.89 -12.67
N GLU A 21 4.91 1.95 -13.45
CA GLU A 21 6.13 2.78 -13.38
C GLU A 21 6.31 3.39 -11.99
N ALA A 22 5.23 3.94 -11.42
CA ALA A 22 5.24 4.58 -10.11
C ALA A 22 5.48 3.57 -8.96
N ALA A 23 4.80 2.42 -8.99
CA ALA A 23 4.95 1.36 -8.01
C ALA A 23 6.36 0.74 -8.05
N THR A 24 6.91 0.54 -9.25
CA THR A 24 8.28 0.04 -9.43
C THR A 24 9.29 1.03 -8.87
N LYS A 25 9.17 2.32 -9.23
CA LYS A 25 10.03 3.36 -8.67
C LYS A 25 9.93 3.43 -7.15
N PHE A 26 8.72 3.32 -6.59
CA PHE A 26 8.53 3.31 -5.15
C PHE A 26 9.34 2.20 -4.48
N LEU A 27 9.29 0.98 -5.02
CA LEU A 27 10.00 -0.16 -4.45
C LEU A 27 11.52 -0.01 -4.53
N ILE A 28 12.04 0.52 -5.64
CA ILE A 28 13.47 0.79 -5.80
C ILE A 28 13.95 1.86 -4.83
N ASP A 29 13.23 2.99 -4.75
CA ASP A 29 13.60 4.15 -3.92
C ASP A 29 13.51 3.85 -2.41
N ASN A 30 12.73 2.84 -2.01
CA ASN A 30 12.45 2.54 -0.59
C ASN A 30 12.92 1.13 -0.17
N LYS A 31 13.84 0.53 -0.93
CA LYS A 31 14.30 -0.86 -0.72
C LYS A 31 14.82 -1.17 0.68
N ASP A 32 15.34 -0.17 1.39
CA ASP A 32 15.95 -0.33 2.72
C ASP A 32 14.95 -0.09 3.88
N GLN A 33 13.68 0.22 3.57
CA GLN A 33 12.67 0.41 4.62
C GLN A 33 12.33 -0.91 5.30
N PRO A 34 12.24 -0.96 6.65
CA PRO A 34 11.87 -2.18 7.38
C PRO A 34 10.54 -2.79 6.91
N SER A 35 9.60 -1.95 6.50
CA SER A 35 8.26 -2.35 6.03
C SER A 35 8.16 -2.59 4.51
N ILE A 36 9.28 -2.60 3.78
CA ILE A 36 9.26 -2.69 2.31
C ILE A 36 8.66 -4.01 1.82
N LYS A 37 8.95 -5.13 2.50
CA LYS A 37 8.41 -6.45 2.15
C LYS A 37 6.88 -6.47 2.23
N LEU A 38 6.33 -5.88 3.30
CA LEU A 38 4.89 -5.73 3.45
C LEU A 38 4.32 -4.81 2.35
N THR A 39 5.01 -3.70 2.06
CA THR A 39 4.57 -2.79 1.00
C THR A 39 4.56 -3.47 -0.38
N ALA A 40 5.62 -4.20 -0.73
CA ALA A 40 5.70 -4.99 -1.95
C ALA A 40 4.57 -6.02 -2.05
N HIS A 41 4.20 -6.66 -0.94
CA HIS A 41 3.05 -7.57 -0.90
C HIS A 41 1.75 -6.86 -1.28
N HIS A 42 1.47 -5.68 -0.71
CA HIS A 42 0.27 -4.90 -1.05
C HIS A 42 0.29 -4.41 -2.50
N LEU A 43 1.42 -3.89 -2.99
CA LEU A 43 1.56 -3.44 -4.38
C LEU A 43 1.38 -4.58 -5.38
N LYS A 44 1.91 -5.78 -5.07
CA LYS A 44 1.70 -6.99 -5.88
C LYS A 44 0.22 -7.38 -5.96
N GLN A 45 -0.54 -7.21 -4.89
CA GLN A 45 -1.98 -7.48 -4.89
C GLN A 45 -2.78 -6.45 -5.68
N LEU A 46 -2.32 -5.20 -5.74
CA LEU A 46 -2.93 -4.13 -6.52
C LEU A 46 -2.59 -4.21 -8.02
N HIS A 47 -1.45 -4.83 -8.36
CA HIS A 47 -0.92 -4.86 -9.72
C HIS A 47 -1.92 -5.38 -10.79
N PRO A 48 -2.69 -6.47 -10.58
CA PRO A 48 -3.67 -6.93 -11.57
C PRO A 48 -4.77 -5.90 -11.91
N TYR A 49 -5.02 -4.96 -11.01
CA TYR A 49 -6.11 -3.98 -11.13
C TYR A 49 -5.62 -2.64 -11.70
N LEU A 50 -4.41 -2.22 -11.32
CA LEU A 50 -3.96 -0.85 -11.54
C LEU A 50 -2.81 -0.71 -12.54
N LYS A 51 -2.03 -1.78 -12.84
CA LYS A 51 -0.72 -1.67 -13.52
C LYS A 51 -0.74 -0.81 -14.80
N ASP A 52 -1.76 -0.98 -15.64
CA ASP A 52 -1.86 -0.35 -16.95
C ASP A 52 -2.58 1.02 -16.88
N LEU A 53 -3.15 1.37 -15.73
CA LEU A 53 -3.88 2.62 -15.57
C LEU A 53 -2.89 3.81 -15.53
N PRO A 54 -3.20 4.89 -16.26
CA PRO A 54 -2.53 6.17 -16.06
C PRO A 54 -2.71 6.64 -14.62
N LEU A 55 -1.71 7.31 -14.04
CA LEU A 55 -1.80 7.87 -12.69
C LEU A 55 -2.99 8.81 -12.49
N THR A 56 -3.44 9.46 -13.56
CA THR A 56 -4.60 10.37 -13.56
C THR A 56 -5.94 9.66 -13.46
N HIS A 57 -6.00 8.35 -13.70
CA HIS A 57 -7.22 7.53 -13.68
C HIS A 57 -7.32 6.65 -12.43
N ILE A 58 -6.48 6.89 -11.42
CA ILE A 58 -6.51 6.13 -10.17
C ILE A 58 -7.42 6.84 -9.19
N ASP A 59 -8.68 6.41 -9.11
CA ASP A 59 -9.71 6.91 -8.21
C ASP A 59 -10.42 5.75 -7.48
N ASP A 60 -11.51 6.05 -6.78
CA ASP A 60 -12.31 5.02 -6.10
C ASP A 60 -12.91 4.02 -7.10
N GLN A 61 -13.27 4.43 -8.31
CA GLN A 61 -13.80 3.52 -9.34
C GLN A 61 -12.74 2.52 -9.80
N ALA A 62 -11.49 2.95 -9.97
CA ALA A 62 -10.36 2.08 -10.29
C ALA A 62 -10.04 1.08 -9.17
N LEU A 63 -10.29 1.45 -7.91
CA LEU A 63 -10.03 0.60 -6.74
C LEU A 63 -11.20 -0.33 -6.39
N GLU A 64 -12.41 -0.04 -6.85
CA GLU A 64 -13.62 -0.81 -6.53
C GLU A 64 -13.48 -2.33 -6.81
N PRO A 65 -12.93 -2.79 -7.95
CA PRO A 65 -12.76 -4.22 -8.19
C PRO A 65 -11.82 -4.88 -7.17
N PHE A 66 -10.72 -4.19 -6.81
CA PHE A 66 -9.78 -4.67 -5.80
C PHE A 66 -10.46 -4.77 -4.42
N VAL A 67 -11.20 -3.74 -4.01
CA VAL A 67 -11.91 -3.70 -2.73
C VAL A 67 -12.93 -4.84 -2.66
N ARG A 68 -13.76 -4.99 -3.68
CA ARG A 68 -14.79 -6.02 -3.78
C ARG A 68 -14.22 -7.43 -3.68
N ASP A 69 -13.16 -7.72 -4.45
CA ASP A 69 -12.55 -9.04 -4.49
C ASP A 69 -11.88 -9.40 -3.16
N ARG A 70 -11.27 -8.42 -2.50
CA ARG A 70 -10.65 -8.61 -1.17
C ARG A 70 -11.67 -8.80 -0.06
N LEU A 71 -12.84 -8.15 -0.16
CA LEU A 71 -13.93 -8.33 0.81
C LEU A 71 -14.64 -9.69 0.64
N LYS A 72 -14.88 -10.14 -0.59
CA LYS A 72 -15.56 -11.41 -0.86
C LYS A 72 -14.65 -12.63 -0.77
N GLY A 73 -13.34 -12.43 -0.90
CA GLY A 73 -12.44 -13.51 -1.26
C GLY A 73 -12.57 -13.85 -2.74
N MET A 74 -11.54 -14.46 -3.31
CA MET A 74 -11.52 -14.80 -4.74
C MET A 74 -10.68 -16.04 -5.00
N VAL A 75 -10.97 -16.74 -6.08
CA VAL A 75 -10.12 -17.82 -6.57
C VAL A 75 -9.21 -17.22 -7.64
N MET A 76 -7.91 -17.28 -7.40
CA MET A 76 -6.92 -16.87 -8.40
C MET A 76 -7.00 -17.80 -9.62
N PRO A 77 -6.61 -17.35 -10.83
CA PRO A 77 -6.54 -18.22 -12.00
C PRO A 77 -5.71 -19.50 -11.80
N CYS A 78 -4.75 -19.48 -10.86
CA CYS A 78 -3.97 -20.65 -10.45
C CYS A 78 -4.71 -21.63 -9.50
N GLY A 79 -6.02 -21.43 -9.26
CA GLY A 79 -6.83 -22.25 -8.36
C GLY A 79 -6.70 -21.90 -6.86
N LYS A 80 -5.81 -20.96 -6.49
CA LYS A 80 -5.63 -20.57 -5.09
C LYS A 80 -6.81 -19.75 -4.59
N GLN A 81 -7.51 -20.25 -3.56
CA GLN A 81 -8.58 -19.52 -2.90
C GLN A 81 -8.01 -18.51 -1.87
N LEU A 82 -8.37 -17.25 -2.04
CA LEU A 82 -8.10 -16.17 -1.11
C LEU A 82 -9.32 -15.97 -0.23
N LYS A 83 -9.10 -16.02 1.08
CA LYS A 83 -10.12 -15.73 2.07
C LYS A 83 -10.51 -14.25 2.04
N PRO A 84 -11.75 -13.91 2.43
CA PRO A 84 -12.14 -12.55 2.78
C PRO A 84 -11.13 -11.88 3.70
N VAL A 85 -10.85 -10.61 3.42
CA VAL A 85 -9.86 -9.82 4.15
C VAL A 85 -10.56 -8.71 4.95
N ALA A 86 -10.06 -8.45 6.16
CA ALA A 86 -10.60 -7.40 7.01
C ALA A 86 -10.43 -6.00 6.36
N PRO A 87 -11.40 -5.07 6.56
CA PRO A 87 -11.32 -3.71 6.04
C PRO A 87 -10.01 -2.98 6.36
N ARG A 88 -9.44 -3.19 7.56
CA ARG A 88 -8.14 -2.63 7.95
C ARG A 88 -7.03 -2.98 6.97
N THR A 89 -6.93 -4.23 6.55
CA THR A 89 -5.88 -4.67 5.63
C THR A 89 -6.08 -4.10 4.22
N ILE A 90 -7.34 -3.93 3.79
CA ILE A 90 -7.66 -3.27 2.52
C ILE A 90 -7.27 -1.78 2.59
N ASN A 91 -7.57 -1.10 3.70
CA ASN A 91 -7.16 0.28 3.94
C ASN A 91 -5.63 0.45 3.90
N ILE A 92 -4.85 -0.51 4.41
CA ILE A 92 -3.39 -0.47 4.27
C ILE A 92 -2.98 -0.48 2.80
N SER A 93 -3.61 -1.29 1.93
CA SER A 93 -3.36 -1.24 0.48
C SER A 93 -3.69 0.13 -0.10
N ILE A 94 -4.86 0.70 0.22
CA ILE A 94 -5.28 2.03 -0.25
C ILE A 94 -4.29 3.10 0.22
N GLU A 95 -3.79 3.02 1.45
CA GLU A 95 -2.76 3.92 1.97
C GLU A 95 -1.44 3.83 1.22
N ARG A 96 -1.06 2.64 0.73
CA ARG A 96 0.10 2.51 -0.16
C ARG A 96 -0.16 3.18 -1.51
N VAL A 97 -1.37 3.10 -2.05
CA VAL A 97 -1.76 3.85 -3.25
C VAL A 97 -1.64 5.35 -3.03
N ILE A 98 -2.28 5.87 -1.99
CA ILE A 98 -2.22 7.29 -1.60
C ILE A 98 -0.76 7.74 -1.44
N ARG A 99 0.09 6.91 -0.80
CA ARG A 99 1.50 7.24 -0.57
C ARG A 99 2.28 7.36 -1.87
N VAL A 100 2.11 6.43 -2.82
CA VAL A 100 2.75 6.49 -4.13
C VAL A 100 2.28 7.72 -4.91
N LEU A 101 0.97 7.97 -4.98
CA LEU A 101 0.42 9.15 -5.65
C LEU A 101 0.92 10.47 -5.02
N SER A 102 1.03 10.50 -3.69
CA SER A 102 1.57 11.66 -2.97
C SER A 102 3.03 11.93 -3.33
N LEU A 103 3.83 10.88 -3.60
CA LEU A 103 5.21 11.05 -4.08
C LEU A 103 5.24 11.56 -5.52
N CYS A 104 4.34 11.07 -6.39
CA CYS A 104 4.19 11.56 -7.75
C CYS A 104 3.92 13.08 -7.80
N VAL A 105 3.09 13.59 -6.89
CA VAL A 105 2.78 15.02 -6.80
C VAL A 105 3.92 15.79 -6.13
N ARG A 106 4.31 15.38 -4.92
CA ARG A 106 5.13 16.24 -4.05
C ARG A 106 6.62 16.13 -4.33
N LYS A 107 7.13 14.96 -4.73
CA LYS A 107 8.57 14.67 -4.76
C LYS A 107 9.11 14.35 -6.15
N TRP A 108 8.43 13.46 -6.88
CA TRP A 108 8.96 12.98 -8.15
C TRP A 108 8.76 14.00 -9.26
N ARG A 109 9.77 14.08 -10.12
CA ARG A 109 9.84 15.03 -11.22
C ARG A 109 10.20 14.33 -12.52
N ASP A 110 9.69 14.82 -13.64
CA ASP A 110 10.15 14.42 -14.97
C ASP A 110 11.45 15.15 -15.35
N GLU A 111 11.92 14.92 -16.58
CA GLU A 111 13.15 15.50 -17.10
C GLU A 111 13.08 17.03 -17.15
N GLU A 112 11.88 17.59 -17.33
CA GLU A 112 11.61 19.03 -17.35
C GLU A 112 11.24 19.61 -15.98
N ARG A 113 11.50 18.87 -14.89
CA ARG A 113 11.22 19.28 -13.49
C ARG A 113 9.73 19.50 -13.17
N ARG A 114 8.81 18.92 -13.93
CA ARG A 114 7.37 18.93 -13.63
C ARG A 114 7.01 17.75 -12.72
N PRO A 115 6.00 17.87 -11.84
CA PRO A 115 5.55 16.73 -11.04
C PRO A 115 5.04 15.60 -11.93
N TRP A 116 5.01 14.35 -11.44
CA TRP A 116 4.46 13.23 -12.21
C TRP A 116 2.93 13.22 -12.26
N LEU A 117 2.31 13.85 -11.26
CA LEU A 117 0.86 14.00 -11.12
C LEU A 117 0.57 15.39 -10.54
N ASP A 118 -0.54 16.02 -10.90
CA ASP A 118 -0.84 17.38 -10.45
C ASP A 118 -1.48 17.42 -9.06
N SER A 119 -2.38 16.48 -8.79
CA SER A 119 -3.10 16.38 -7.53
C SER A 119 -3.32 14.92 -7.14
N VAL A 120 -3.42 14.66 -5.84
CA VAL A 120 -3.80 13.33 -5.36
C VAL A 120 -5.32 13.29 -5.30
N PRO A 121 -5.99 12.34 -5.98
CA PRO A 121 -7.43 12.17 -5.85
C PRO A 121 -7.78 11.73 -4.42
N MET A 122 -8.98 12.08 -3.97
CA MET A 122 -9.47 11.59 -2.69
C MET A 122 -9.83 10.11 -2.83
N LEU A 123 -9.10 9.24 -2.11
CA LEU A 123 -9.36 7.80 -2.08
C LEU A 123 -10.04 7.42 -0.76
N THR A 124 -11.22 6.83 -0.87
CA THR A 124 -12.07 6.49 0.27
C THR A 124 -11.55 5.27 0.99
N ARG A 125 -11.46 5.35 2.32
CA ARG A 125 -11.13 4.20 3.18
C ARG A 125 -12.42 3.53 3.66
N LEU A 126 -12.36 2.22 3.83
CA LEU A 126 -13.45 1.44 4.42
C LEU A 126 -13.61 1.78 5.91
N ASP A 127 -14.87 1.80 6.39
CA ASP A 127 -15.17 2.03 7.80
C ASP A 127 -14.63 0.88 8.68
N LEU A 128 -13.99 1.26 9.79
CA LEU A 128 -13.39 0.36 10.78
C LEU A 128 -14.23 0.22 12.06
N LYS A 129 -15.27 1.03 12.26
CA LYS A 129 -16.01 1.16 13.53
C LYS A 129 -16.57 -0.16 14.07
N LYS A 130 -16.85 -1.13 13.20
CA LYS A 130 -17.43 -2.43 13.61
C LYS A 130 -16.42 -3.49 14.05
N LYS A 131 -15.10 -3.24 14.02
CA LYS A 131 -14.06 -4.28 14.19
C LYS A 131 -12.81 -3.82 14.95
N VAL A 132 -12.95 -2.97 15.97
CA VAL A 132 -11.82 -2.65 16.87
C VAL A 132 -11.81 -3.69 17.99
N ARG A 133 -10.68 -4.38 18.18
CA ARG A 133 -10.48 -5.23 19.36
C ARG A 133 -10.32 -4.32 20.56
N GLU A 134 -11.08 -4.59 21.62
CA GLU A 134 -10.91 -3.90 22.88
C GLU A 134 -9.52 -4.19 23.46
N PRO A 135 -8.87 -3.21 24.09
CA PRO A 135 -7.63 -3.44 24.78
C PRO A 135 -7.88 -4.43 25.93
N TYR A 136 -7.01 -5.43 26.06
CA TYR A 136 -6.98 -6.33 27.20
C TYR A 136 -5.71 -6.04 28.02
N PRO A 137 -5.75 -5.04 28.93
CA PRO A 137 -4.63 -4.79 29.83
C PRO A 137 -4.50 -5.98 30.79
N MET A 138 -3.29 -6.53 30.85
CA MET A 138 -2.96 -7.66 31.73
C MET A 138 -3.06 -7.24 33.21
N THR A 139 -3.66 -8.07 34.06
CA THR A 139 -3.65 -7.83 35.51
C THR A 139 -2.28 -8.14 36.10
N TRP A 140 -2.03 -7.67 37.34
CA TRP A 140 -0.77 -7.97 38.03
C TRP A 140 -0.59 -9.48 38.27
N GLU A 141 -1.68 -10.19 38.54
CA GLU A 141 -1.70 -11.64 38.73
C GLU A 141 -1.34 -12.36 37.42
N GLU A 142 -1.98 -11.99 36.31
CA GLU A 142 -1.68 -12.55 34.99
C GLU A 142 -0.23 -12.27 34.58
N GLN A 143 0.28 -11.07 34.86
CA GLN A 143 1.67 -10.71 34.60
C GLN A 143 2.63 -11.57 35.43
N SER A 144 2.34 -11.77 36.72
CA SER A 144 3.18 -12.61 37.58
C SER A 144 3.23 -14.05 37.08
N ILE A 145 2.10 -14.61 36.65
CA ILE A 145 2.03 -15.96 36.07
C ILE A 145 2.85 -16.01 34.79
N LEU A 146 2.62 -15.10 33.85
CA LEU A 146 3.34 -15.07 32.58
C LEU A 146 4.85 -14.93 32.79
N PHE A 147 5.28 -14.07 33.71
CA PHE A 147 6.71 -13.81 33.94
C PHE A 147 7.38 -14.97 34.68
N GLY A 148 6.64 -15.75 35.47
CA GLY A 148 7.13 -16.98 36.10
C GLY A 148 7.46 -18.08 35.09
N GLU A 149 6.80 -18.10 33.93
CA GLU A 149 7.05 -19.07 32.85
C GLU A 149 8.23 -18.67 31.95
N LEU A 150 8.76 -17.45 32.08
CA LEU A 150 9.86 -16.97 31.26
C LEU A 150 11.22 -17.36 31.86
N PRO A 151 12.17 -17.85 31.04
CA PRO A 151 13.57 -17.93 31.45
C PRO A 151 14.10 -16.56 31.90
N ALA A 152 15.01 -16.54 32.88
CA ALA A 152 15.49 -15.33 33.54
C ALA A 152 15.92 -14.20 32.57
N HIS A 153 16.56 -14.55 31.45
CA HIS A 153 16.99 -13.58 30.44
C HIS A 153 15.83 -12.90 29.69
N LEU A 154 14.71 -13.60 29.45
CA LEU A 154 13.50 -13.03 28.82
C LEU A 154 12.63 -12.29 29.83
N GLN A 155 12.55 -12.79 31.06
CA GLN A 155 11.85 -12.11 32.15
C GLN A 155 12.43 -10.71 32.40
N THR A 156 13.77 -10.63 32.40
CA THR A 156 14.51 -9.37 32.52
C THR A 156 14.08 -8.39 31.42
N MET A 157 14.04 -8.82 30.15
CA MET A 157 13.58 -7.97 29.05
C MET A 157 12.12 -7.52 29.18
N ALA A 158 11.24 -8.37 29.71
CA ALA A 158 9.81 -8.07 29.88
C ALA A 158 9.52 -7.07 31.02
N LEU A 159 10.42 -6.95 32.00
CA LEU A 159 10.31 -6.01 33.13
C LEU A 159 10.79 -4.60 32.80
N PHE A 160 11.64 -4.43 31.78
CA PHE A 160 12.17 -3.11 31.41
C PHE A 160 11.23 -2.34 30.47
N LYS A 161 11.07 -1.05 30.77
CA LYS A 161 10.27 -0.09 30.01
C LYS A 161 11.13 0.73 29.06
#